data_AF-A0A2G9RKM5-F1
#
_entry.id   AF-A0A2G9RKM5-F1
#
_cell.length_a   1.000
_cell.length_b   1.000
_cell.length_c   1.000
_cell.angle_alpha   90.00
_cell.angle_beta   90.00
_cell.angle_gamma   90.00
#
_symmetry.space_group_name_H-M   'P 1'
#
loop_
_entity.id
_entity.type
_entity.pdbx_description
1 polymer ?
#
loop_
_entity_poly.entity_id
_entity_poly.type
_entity_poly.pdbx_seq_one_letter_code
_entity_poly.pdbx_strand_id
1 'polypeptide(L)'
;MAFAVNKANCNEIVLASTHDVQELDVSALLAAQPYVWIGEEYDRESKSSDDLDFRGSTTAIHQTGVATFNLEKMQASSSMPWLGSGQTSTGAGILIKRNLNNVKRMASHPVHRYYLTGAQDGSVRMFEWNRPQQLLCFRQAGNARVTRLYFNSQGNKVC
;
A
#
# COMPACT_ATOMS: atom_id res chain seq x y z
N MET A 1 14.24 -7.92 -6.81
CA MET A 1 13.50 -7.33 -5.68
C MET A 1 12.63 -8.42 -5.07
N ALA A 2 12.29 -8.30 -3.79
CA ALA A 2 11.40 -9.22 -3.08
C ALA A 2 10.50 -8.41 -2.15
N PHE A 3 9.35 -8.96 -1.76
CA PHE A 3 8.46 -8.31 -0.80
C PHE A 3 7.68 -9.34 0.01
N ALA A 4 7.10 -8.90 1.12
CA ALA A 4 6.12 -9.67 1.88
C ALA A 4 5.03 -8.75 2.44
N VAL A 5 3.82 -9.28 2.59
CA VAL A 5 2.70 -8.60 3.25
C VAL A 5 2.62 -9.11 4.68
N ASN A 6 2.46 -8.21 5.65
CA ASN A 6 2.24 -8.59 7.03
C ASN A 6 0.87 -9.28 7.16
N LYS A 7 0.87 -10.60 7.38
CA LYS A 7 -0.38 -11.37 7.50
C LYS A 7 -1.18 -11.04 8.77
N ALA A 8 -0.55 -10.43 9.78
CA ALA A 8 -1.21 -9.97 10.99
C ALA A 8 -1.77 -8.54 10.89
N ASN A 9 -1.32 -7.76 9.89
CA ASN A 9 -1.78 -6.40 9.61
C ASN A 9 -1.60 -6.12 8.12
N CYS A 10 -2.64 -6.29 7.31
CA CYS A 10 -2.54 -6.15 5.85
C CYS A 10 -2.22 -4.73 5.36
N ASN A 11 -2.26 -3.73 6.24
CA ASN A 11 -1.85 -2.36 5.93
C ASN A 11 -0.33 -2.21 5.89
N GLU A 12 0.44 -3.22 6.30
CA GLU A 12 1.90 -3.16 6.31
C GLU A 12 2.49 -4.13 5.28
N ILE A 13 3.44 -3.61 4.49
CA ILE A 13 4.25 -4.43 3.58
C ILE A 13 5.72 -4.14 3.80
N VAL A 14 6.57 -5.10 3.43
CA VAL A 14 8.01 -4.94 3.45
C VAL A 14 8.54 -5.17 2.06
N LEU A 15 9.36 -4.24 1.57
CA LEU A 15 10.02 -4.30 0.28
C LEU A 15 11.52 -4.43 0.47
N ALA A 16 12.15 -5.29 -0.33
CA ALA A 16 13.59 -5.40 -0.44
C ALA A 16 14.09 -4.84 -1.78
N SER A 17 14.92 -3.81 -1.69
CA SER A 17 15.70 -3.30 -2.81
C SER A 17 17.04 -4.06 -2.93
N THR A 18 17.95 -3.56 -3.76
CA THR A 18 19.31 -4.10 -3.84
C THR A 18 20.10 -3.88 -2.56
N HIS A 19 19.85 -2.76 -1.86
CA HIS A 19 20.70 -2.29 -0.76
C HIS A 19 19.98 -2.13 0.58
N ASP A 20 18.65 -2.06 0.57
CA ASP A 20 17.86 -1.85 1.77
C ASP A 20 16.59 -2.70 1.81
N VAL A 21 16.04 -2.79 3.02
CA VAL A 21 14.73 -3.33 3.29
C VAL A 21 13.90 -2.25 3.97
N GLN A 22 12.70 -2.01 3.44
CA GLN A 22 11.80 -0.95 3.88
C GLN A 22 10.46 -1.53 4.28
N GLU A 23 10.02 -1.27 5.50
CA GLU A 23 8.65 -1.51 5.94
C GLU A 23 7.82 -0.27 5.63
N LEU A 24 6.66 -0.46 5.03
CA LEU A 24 5.77 0.58 4.54
C LEU A 24 4.37 0.38 5.12
N ASP A 25 3.75 1.48 5.55
CA ASP A 25 2.30 1.57 5.72
C ASP A 25 1.66 1.93 4.37
N VAL A 26 0.72 1.09 3.93
CA VAL A 26 -0.05 1.24 2.70
C VAL A 26 -1.54 1.45 2.99
N SER A 27 -1.91 1.79 4.21
CA SER A 27 -3.29 2.06 4.63
C SER A 27 -4.00 3.08 3.71
N ALA A 28 -3.34 4.20 3.37
CA ALA A 28 -3.91 5.22 2.49
C ALA A 28 -4.13 4.71 1.05
N LEU A 29 -3.26 3.82 0.56
CA LEU A 29 -3.41 3.16 -0.73
C LEU A 29 -4.58 2.17 -0.74
N LEU A 30 -4.77 1.43 0.35
CA LEU A 30 -5.87 0.47 0.48
C LEU A 30 -7.22 1.17 0.72
N ALA A 31 -7.21 2.38 1.30
CA ALA A 31 -8.39 3.20 1.52
C ALA A 31 -8.82 3.98 0.27
N ALA A 32 -7.94 4.16 -0.71
CA ALA A 32 -8.29 4.76 -1.99
C ALA A 32 -9.34 3.88 -2.68
N GLN A 33 -10.52 4.43 -2.95
CA GLN A 33 -11.55 3.73 -3.70
C GLN A 33 -10.95 3.24 -5.04
N PRO A 34 -11.24 2.01 -5.48
CA PRO A 34 -10.59 1.36 -6.63
C PRO A 34 -10.81 2.06 -7.99
N TYR A 35 -11.49 3.20 -8.03
CA TYR A 35 -11.92 3.88 -9.25
C TYR A 35 -11.06 5.06 -9.70
N VAL A 36 -10.05 5.49 -8.94
CA VAL A 36 -9.26 6.69 -9.33
C VAL A 36 -8.34 6.46 -10.54
N TRP A 37 -8.07 5.20 -10.92
CA TRP A 37 -7.15 4.85 -12.02
C TRP A 37 -7.81 4.40 -13.32
N ILE A 38 -9.13 4.22 -13.35
CA ILE A 38 -9.86 4.09 -14.61
C ILE A 38 -10.21 5.51 -15.00
N GLY A 39 -9.46 6.05 -15.96
CA GLY A 39 -9.52 7.45 -16.34
C GLY A 39 -10.95 7.97 -16.43
N GLU A 40 -11.17 9.13 -15.81
CA GLU A 40 -12.28 10.01 -16.14
C GLU A 40 -12.11 10.50 -17.60
N GLU A 41 -12.23 9.60 -18.56
CA GLU A 41 -12.57 9.90 -19.95
C GLU A 41 -14.00 9.43 -20.18
N TYR A 42 -14.95 10.03 -19.49
CA TYR A 42 -16.34 9.94 -19.89
C TYR A 42 -16.98 11.34 -19.83
N ASP A 43 -17.12 11.89 -21.03
CA ASP A 43 -18.19 12.80 -21.45
C ASP A 43 -18.14 14.26 -20.94
N ARG A 44 -17.23 15.05 -21.51
CA ARG A 44 -17.34 16.52 -21.64
C ARG A 44 -16.47 16.90 -22.85
N GLU A 45 -16.97 17.36 -23.99
CA GLU A 45 -18.08 18.25 -24.27
C GLU A 45 -18.67 17.94 -25.65
N SER A 46 -19.92 17.49 -25.70
CA SER A 46 -20.80 17.82 -26.81
C SER A 46 -21.15 19.31 -26.70
N LYS A 47 -20.61 20.14 -27.58
CA LYS A 47 -21.28 21.31 -28.19
C LYS A 47 -20.31 22.03 -29.13
N SER A 48 -20.51 21.83 -30.43
CA SER A 48 -20.00 22.78 -31.40
C SER A 48 -20.77 24.08 -31.19
N SER A 49 -20.01 25.15 -31.02
CA SER A 49 -20.50 26.52 -31.04
C SER A 49 -20.93 26.81 -32.48
N ASP A 50 -22.20 27.19 -32.67
CA ASP A 50 -22.61 28.07 -33.76
C ASP A 50 -23.85 28.87 -33.33
N ASP A 51 -23.79 30.16 -33.63
CA ASP A 51 -24.73 31.24 -33.30
C ASP A 51 -26.19 30.96 -33.67
N LEU A 52 -27.13 31.58 -32.92
CA LEU A 52 -28.08 32.59 -33.44
C LEU A 52 -29.22 32.86 -32.43
N ASP A 53 -29.50 34.15 -32.24
CA ASP A 53 -30.55 34.75 -31.41
C ASP A 53 -31.98 34.23 -31.72
N PHE A 54 -32.89 34.29 -30.73
CA PHE A 54 -34.21 34.98 -30.79
C PHE A 54 -35.19 34.51 -29.68
N ARG A 55 -35.54 35.44 -28.78
CA ARG A 55 -36.91 35.74 -28.29
C ARG A 55 -37.81 34.62 -27.71
N GLY A 56 -38.22 34.80 -26.44
CA GLY A 56 -39.62 34.59 -26.02
C GLY A 56 -39.89 33.62 -24.85
N SER A 57 -40.27 34.20 -23.71
CA SER A 57 -41.42 33.87 -22.85
C SER A 57 -41.75 32.43 -22.40
N THR A 58 -41.86 32.32 -21.06
CA THR A 58 -42.93 31.68 -20.24
C THR A 58 -42.98 30.15 -19.99
N THR A 59 -43.16 29.83 -18.69
CA THR A 59 -43.87 28.68 -18.06
C THR A 59 -43.26 27.28 -18.22
N ALA A 60 -43.39 26.29 -17.33
CA ALA A 60 -43.81 26.14 -15.94
C ALA A 60 -43.46 24.68 -15.52
N ILE A 61 -43.09 24.48 -14.25
CA ILE A 61 -43.45 23.36 -13.34
C ILE A 61 -43.56 21.93 -13.92
N HIS A 62 -42.71 20.99 -13.45
CA HIS A 62 -43.16 19.94 -12.52
C HIS A 62 -42.03 19.22 -11.78
N GLN A 63 -42.31 19.00 -10.51
CA GLN A 63 -41.53 18.45 -9.42
C GLN A 63 -41.89 16.97 -9.22
N THR A 64 -40.95 16.13 -8.80
CA THR A 64 -41.10 14.90 -7.98
C THR A 64 -39.69 14.28 -7.86
N GLY A 65 -39.12 13.87 -6.74
CA GLY A 65 -39.55 13.77 -5.34
C GLY A 65 -38.53 12.91 -4.59
N VAL A 66 -37.61 13.56 -3.87
CA VAL A 66 -36.96 13.23 -2.59
C VAL A 66 -36.48 11.78 -2.29
N ALA A 67 -35.17 11.64 -2.05
CA ALA A 67 -34.66 11.05 -0.82
C ALA A 67 -33.23 11.54 -0.54
N THR A 68 -33.13 12.68 0.16
CA THR A 68 -31.90 13.19 0.75
C THR A 68 -31.51 12.29 1.92
N PHE A 69 -30.55 11.39 1.71
CA PHE A 69 -29.91 10.68 2.81
C PHE A 69 -28.64 11.42 3.21
N ASN A 70 -28.62 11.83 4.48
CA ASN A 70 -27.53 12.50 5.17
C ASN A 70 -26.16 11.94 4.77
N LEU A 71 -25.39 12.72 4.02
CA LEU A 71 -23.94 12.63 4.06
C LEU A 71 -23.54 13.23 5.42
N GLU A 72 -23.51 12.39 6.45
CA GLU A 72 -22.72 12.73 7.63
C GLU A 72 -21.33 13.07 7.12
N LYS A 73 -20.97 14.33 7.33
CA LYS A 73 -19.64 14.88 7.14
C LYS A 73 -18.74 14.11 8.09
N MET A 74 -18.30 12.91 7.68
CA MET A 74 -17.09 12.33 8.21
C MET A 74 -16.00 13.29 7.79
N GLN A 75 -15.74 14.21 8.70
CA GLN A 75 -14.53 14.98 8.79
C GLN A 75 -13.42 13.94 8.84
N ALA A 76 -12.94 13.55 7.66
CA ALA A 76 -11.61 13.00 7.52
C ALA A 76 -10.72 14.07 8.13
N SER A 77 -10.34 13.86 9.40
CA SER A 77 -9.22 14.56 9.97
C SER A 77 -8.04 14.10 9.15
N SER A 78 -7.79 14.81 8.05
CA SER A 78 -6.51 14.84 7.38
C SER A 78 -5.53 15.40 8.41
N SER A 79 -5.03 14.51 9.25
CA SER A 79 -3.96 14.81 10.19
C SER A 79 -2.71 15.11 9.36
N MET A 80 -2.61 16.39 9.01
CA MET A 80 -1.44 17.19 8.64
C MET A 80 -0.35 16.51 7.77
N PRO A 81 -0.22 16.86 6.48
CA PRO A 81 0.82 16.31 5.60
C PRO A 81 2.20 16.97 5.81
N TRP A 82 2.32 17.91 6.77
CA TRP A 82 3.51 18.75 6.90
C TRP A 82 4.51 18.27 7.96
N LEU A 83 4.16 17.27 8.78
CA LEU A 83 5.06 16.77 9.81
C LEU A 83 6.01 15.67 9.29
N GLY A 84 6.78 15.94 8.24
CA GLY A 84 8.03 15.24 7.89
C GLY A 84 8.03 13.69 7.84
N SER A 85 6.87 13.04 7.89
CA SER A 85 6.73 11.59 7.84
C SER A 85 6.98 11.18 6.41
N GLY A 86 7.92 10.26 6.19
CA GLY A 86 8.38 9.78 4.88
C GLY A 86 7.30 9.08 4.05
N GLN A 87 6.19 9.77 3.79
CA GLN A 87 5.18 9.43 2.82
C GLN A 87 5.77 9.63 1.43
N THR A 88 5.83 8.54 0.69
CA THR A 88 6.16 8.58 -0.73
C THR A 88 5.02 9.29 -1.47
N SER A 89 5.33 9.91 -2.61
CA SER A 89 4.35 10.61 -3.46
C SER A 89 3.19 9.72 -3.92
N THR A 90 3.30 8.40 -3.75
CA THR A 90 2.28 7.39 -4.05
C THR A 90 1.38 7.07 -2.85
N GLY A 91 1.53 7.70 -1.69
CA GLY A 91 0.66 7.46 -0.52
C GLY A 91 1.08 6.28 0.37
N ALA A 92 2.25 5.68 0.16
CA ALA A 92 2.84 4.72 1.10
C ALA A 92 3.82 5.41 2.04
N GLY A 93 3.69 5.21 3.35
CA GLY A 93 4.57 5.79 4.38
C GLY A 93 5.69 4.84 4.83
N ILE A 94 6.95 5.28 4.84
CA ILE A 94 8.06 4.46 5.36
C ILE A 94 7.97 4.39 6.89
N LEU A 95 7.84 3.17 7.42
CA LEU A 95 7.84 2.87 8.86
C LEU A 95 9.26 2.56 9.35
N ILE A 96 9.97 1.68 8.64
CA ILE A 96 11.35 1.30 8.97
C ILE A 96 12.17 1.19 7.70
N LYS A 97 13.43 1.62 7.75
CA LYS A 97 14.44 1.35 6.73
C LYS A 97 15.66 0.69 7.36
N ARG A 98 16.10 -0.45 6.81
CA ARG A 98 17.28 -1.20 7.26
C ARG A 98 18.27 -1.35 6.11
N ASN A 99 19.55 -1.11 6.39
CA ASN A 99 20.62 -1.44 5.45
C ASN A 99 20.83 -2.96 5.46
N LEU A 100 20.16 -3.65 4.55
CA LEU A 100 20.22 -5.09 4.40
C LEU A 100 20.33 -5.41 2.92
N ASN A 101 21.54 -5.76 2.50
CA ASN A 101 21.89 -5.92 1.10
C ASN A 101 21.42 -7.26 0.54
N ASN A 102 21.14 -7.25 -0.76
CA ASN A 102 21.00 -8.45 -1.57
C ASN A 102 19.91 -9.45 -1.10
N VAL A 103 18.86 -8.96 -0.44
CA VAL A 103 17.68 -9.79 -0.14
C VAL A 103 16.97 -10.16 -1.44
N LYS A 104 16.77 -11.47 -1.66
CA LYS A 104 16.15 -12.02 -2.88
C LYS A 104 14.87 -12.78 -2.62
N ARG A 105 14.61 -13.18 -1.38
CA ARG A 105 13.42 -13.91 -0.95
C ARG A 105 12.92 -13.33 0.36
N MET A 106 11.60 -13.28 0.51
CA MET A 106 10.96 -12.87 1.75
C MET A 106 9.74 -13.75 1.99
N ALA A 107 9.42 -14.00 3.26
CA ALA A 107 8.23 -14.75 3.65
C ALA A 107 7.69 -14.16 4.95
N SER A 108 6.39 -13.91 5.03
CA SER A 108 5.74 -13.48 6.28
C SER A 108 5.18 -14.69 7.03
N HIS A 109 5.26 -14.64 8.35
CA HIS A 109 4.64 -15.63 9.21
C HIS A 109 3.10 -15.58 9.05
N PRO A 110 2.39 -16.71 9.05
CA PRO A 110 0.95 -16.75 8.77
C PRO A 110 0.03 -16.07 9.82
N VAL A 111 0.55 -15.68 10.98
CA VAL A 111 -0.25 -15.25 12.16
C VAL A 111 0.49 -14.19 12.95
N HIS A 112 1.76 -14.43 13.30
CA HIS A 112 2.57 -13.48 14.06
C HIS A 112 3.20 -12.41 13.18
N ARG A 113 3.60 -11.31 13.82
CA ARG A 113 4.25 -10.16 13.18
C ARG A 113 5.73 -10.43 12.92
N TYR A 114 6.04 -11.54 12.25
CA TYR A 114 7.40 -11.85 11.80
C TYR A 114 7.49 -11.96 10.29
N TYR A 115 8.67 -11.66 9.76
CA TYR A 115 9.02 -12.01 8.39
C TYR A 115 10.48 -12.47 8.31
N LEU A 116 10.75 -13.30 7.32
CA LEU A 116 12.07 -13.81 7.00
C LEU A 116 12.62 -13.12 5.77
N THR A 117 13.95 -12.98 5.73
CA THR A 117 14.70 -12.55 4.56
C THR A 117 15.69 -13.62 4.17
N GLY A 118 15.72 -13.98 2.88
CA GLY A 118 16.71 -14.85 2.28
C GLY A 118 17.53 -14.06 1.25
N ALA A 119 18.84 -14.04 1.42
CA ALA A 119 19.74 -13.22 0.63
C ALA A 119 20.59 -14.01 -0.37
N GLN A 120 21.18 -13.28 -1.31
CA GLN A 120 22.08 -13.81 -2.34
C GLN A 120 23.35 -14.43 -1.74
N ASP A 121 23.82 -13.92 -0.60
CA ASP A 121 24.98 -14.41 0.15
C ASP A 121 24.70 -15.67 0.99
N GLY A 122 23.47 -16.18 0.89
CA GLY A 122 23.00 -17.36 1.60
C GLY A 122 22.42 -17.07 2.99
N SER A 123 22.45 -15.82 3.47
CA SER A 123 21.96 -15.51 4.81
C SER A 123 20.43 -15.60 4.91
N VAL A 124 19.97 -16.16 6.03
CA VAL A 124 18.54 -16.25 6.39
C VAL A 124 18.36 -15.58 7.74
N ARG A 125 17.57 -14.53 7.78
CA ARG A 125 17.37 -13.67 8.96
C ARG A 125 15.89 -13.45 9.20
N MET A 126 15.52 -13.25 10.46
CA MET A 126 14.14 -12.97 10.89
C MET A 126 14.05 -11.62 11.56
N PHE A 127 12.96 -10.93 11.29
CA PHE A 127 12.64 -9.63 11.85
C PHE A 127 11.19 -9.64 12.35
N GLU A 128 10.96 -8.82 13.36
CA GLU A 128 9.62 -8.43 13.80
C GLU A 128 9.25 -7.11 13.12
N TRP A 129 8.01 -7.03 12.62
CA TRP A 129 7.50 -5.78 12.04
C TRP A 129 7.55 -4.66 13.07
N ASN A 130 7.84 -3.46 12.61
CA ASN A 130 7.98 -2.25 13.43
C ASN A 130 9.11 -2.33 14.47
N ARG A 131 10.07 -3.26 14.32
CA ARG A 131 11.24 -3.38 15.21
C ARG A 131 12.57 -3.30 14.44
N PRO A 132 13.41 -2.27 14.64
CA PRO A 132 14.60 -2.07 13.82
C PRO A 132 15.64 -3.19 13.92
N GLN A 133 15.68 -3.90 15.06
CA GLN A 133 16.66 -4.96 15.32
C GLN A 133 16.28 -6.29 14.64
N GLN A 134 17.30 -7.00 14.16
CA GLN A 134 17.17 -8.40 13.74
C GLN A 134 16.88 -9.29 14.94
N LEU A 135 15.89 -10.17 14.84
CA LEU A 135 15.57 -11.12 15.90
C LEU A 135 16.47 -12.35 15.87
N LEU A 136 16.52 -13.03 14.72
CA LEU A 136 17.26 -14.28 14.56
C LEU A 136 18.05 -14.30 13.26
N CYS A 137 19.16 -15.04 13.25
CA CYS A 137 19.88 -15.42 12.04
C CYS A 137 19.95 -16.94 11.98
N PHE A 138 19.10 -17.54 11.15
CA PHE A 138 19.07 -18.99 10.96
C PHE A 138 20.27 -19.50 10.16
N ARG A 139 20.81 -18.66 9.29
CA ARG A 139 21.97 -18.98 8.46
C ARG A 139 22.79 -17.73 8.21
N GLN A 140 24.07 -17.80 8.52
CA GLN A 140 25.00 -16.71 8.22
C GLN A 140 25.38 -16.68 6.73
N ALA A 141 25.86 -15.51 6.30
CA ALA A 141 26.44 -15.31 4.98
C ALA A 141 27.65 -16.23 4.74
N GLY A 142 28.01 -16.43 3.47
CA GLY A 142 29.14 -17.30 3.06
C GLY A 142 28.68 -18.65 2.53
N ASN A 143 27.44 -18.72 2.09
CA ASN A 143 26.68 -19.94 1.92
C ASN A 143 25.94 -19.84 0.57
N ALA A 144 25.54 -20.96 -0.05
CA ALA A 144 24.83 -20.89 -1.35
C ALA A 144 23.56 -20.01 -1.26
N ARG A 145 23.27 -19.25 -2.33
CA ARG A 145 22.14 -18.30 -2.38
C ARG A 145 20.81 -18.93 -1.93
N VAL A 146 19.99 -18.18 -1.22
CA VAL A 146 18.65 -18.63 -0.82
C VAL A 146 17.70 -18.55 -2.03
N THR A 147 17.17 -19.71 -2.46
CA THR A 147 16.29 -19.80 -3.64
C THR A 147 14.81 -19.91 -3.30
N ARG A 148 14.49 -20.41 -2.10
CA ARG A 148 13.14 -20.54 -1.54
C ARG A 148 13.21 -20.28 -0.03
N LEU A 149 12.10 -19.78 0.52
CA LEU A 149 11.95 -19.48 1.94
C LEU A 149 10.46 -19.48 2.24
N TYR A 150 10.01 -20.29 3.19
CA TYR A 150 8.61 -20.31 3.61
C TYR A 150 8.44 -20.74 5.06
N PHE A 151 7.33 -20.32 5.64
CA PHE A 151 6.80 -20.91 6.86
C PHE A 151 5.91 -22.09 6.51
N ASN A 152 5.90 -23.13 7.34
CA ASN A 152 4.81 -24.09 7.27
C ASN A 152 3.47 -23.44 7.67
N SER A 153 2.35 -24.15 7.46
CA SER A 153 1.01 -23.62 7.76
C SER A 153 0.82 -23.19 9.22
N GLN A 154 1.51 -23.84 10.16
CA GLN A 154 1.45 -23.52 11.59
C GLN A 154 2.39 -22.36 11.98
N GLY A 155 3.35 -21.98 11.13
CA GLY A 155 4.34 -20.95 11.42
C GLY A 155 5.49 -21.38 12.35
N ASN A 156 5.49 -22.60 12.87
CA ASN A 156 6.51 -23.10 13.80
C ASN A 156 7.74 -23.70 13.12
N LYS A 157 7.72 -23.89 11.79
CA LYS A 157 8.87 -24.36 11.02
C LYS A 157 9.21 -23.40 9.90
N VAL A 158 10.49 -23.17 9.73
CA VAL A 158 11.08 -22.39 8.63
C VAL A 158 11.79 -23.37 7.69
N CYS A 159 11.53 -23.24 6.39
CA CYS A 159 12.13 -24.08 5.34
C CYS A 159 12.66 -23.22 4.19
#